data_AF-A0A971UKV6-F1
#
_entry.id   AF-A0A971UKV6-F1
#
_cell.length_a   1.000
_cell.length_b   1.000
_cell.length_c   1.000
_cell.angle_alpha   90.00
_cell.angle_beta   90.00
_cell.angle_gamma   90.00
#
_symmetry.space_group_name_H-M   'P 1'
#
loop_
_entity.id
_entity.type
_entity.pdbx_description
1 polymer ?
#
loop_
_entity_poly.entity_id
_entity_poly.type
_entity_poly.pdbx_seq_one_letter_code
_entity_poly.pdbx_strand_id
1 'polypeptide(L)'
;MLTVHGSSGCSGSDGNGHHGLAGSCVPRPCEAYFRFVTTPGAEPTNNLAEQALRFVVIDRRMTQGTRGEAGRQWCERFWTVRATCAQQGRSVFDSLHAAVTAHFAGQPAPSLLPA
;
A
#
# COMPACT_ATOMS: atom_id res chain seq x y z
N MET A 1 -2.34 0.53 9.92
CA MET A 1 -1.46 -0.25 10.82
C MET A 1 -2.04 -1.64 10.92
N LEU A 2 -1.56 -2.60 10.13
CA LEU A 2 -2.02 -3.99 10.22
C LEU A 2 -1.11 -4.73 11.20
N THR A 3 -1.69 -5.11 12.34
CA THR A 3 -1.04 -5.93 13.36
C THR A 3 -1.21 -7.40 12.97
N VAL A 4 -0.12 -8.13 12.78
CA VAL A 4 -0.15 -9.58 12.59
C VAL A 4 0.01 -10.23 13.96
N HIS A 5 -1.02 -10.95 14.39
CA HIS A 5 -0.98 -11.77 15.61
C HIS A 5 0.11 -12.84 15.48
N GLY A 6 1.12 -12.79 16.35
CA GLY A 6 2.07 -13.87 16.55
C GLY A 6 1.45 -14.95 17.42
N SER A 7 1.27 -16.15 16.87
CA SER A 7 0.94 -17.35 17.62
C SER A 7 2.17 -18.25 17.73
N SER A 8 2.71 -18.22 18.94
CA SER A 8 3.55 -19.16 19.68
C SER A 8 3.65 -20.62 19.21
N GLY A 9 4.86 -21.19 19.34
CA GLY A 9 5.06 -22.55 19.84
C GLY A 9 6.11 -23.39 19.11
N CYS A 10 7.39 -23.25 19.46
CA CYS A 10 8.42 -24.25 19.14
C CYS A 10 8.76 -25.04 20.41
N SER A 11 8.33 -26.29 20.49
CA SER A 11 8.83 -27.29 21.44
C SER A 11 9.93 -28.10 20.75
N GLY A 12 11.16 -27.95 21.20
CA GLY A 12 12.30 -28.77 20.77
C GLY A 12 12.43 -30.04 21.60
N SER A 13 12.79 -31.14 20.96
CA SER A 13 13.43 -32.29 21.61
C SER A 13 14.46 -32.90 20.68
N ASP A 14 15.66 -33.06 21.22
CA ASP A 14 16.92 -33.40 20.57
C ASP A 14 16.98 -34.81 19.96
N GLY A 15 17.73 -34.95 18.86
CA GLY A 15 18.05 -36.23 18.24
C GLY A 15 19.08 -36.10 17.12
N ASN A 16 20.31 -36.49 17.41
CA ASN A 16 21.50 -36.52 16.57
C ASN A 16 21.28 -37.11 15.16
N GLY A 17 21.70 -36.39 14.11
CA GLY A 17 21.76 -36.89 12.73
C GLY A 17 21.95 -35.75 11.73
N HIS A 18 23.09 -35.74 11.04
CA HIS A 18 23.41 -34.83 9.95
C HIS A 18 22.23 -34.72 8.96
N HIS A 19 21.56 -33.57 8.85
CA HIS A 19 20.80 -33.11 7.68
C HIS A 19 20.23 -31.70 7.90
N GLY A 20 20.48 -30.82 6.93
CA GLY A 20 19.64 -29.65 6.62
C GLY A 20 19.63 -28.54 7.65
N LEU A 21 20.57 -27.60 7.54
CA LEU A 21 20.30 -26.22 7.96
C LEU A 21 19.10 -25.72 7.13
N ALA A 22 17.89 -25.85 7.67
CA ALA A 22 16.71 -25.13 7.20
C ALA A 22 16.91 -23.65 7.56
N GLY A 23 17.86 -23.01 6.89
CA GLY A 23 17.89 -21.57 6.78
C GLY A 23 16.59 -21.17 6.11
N SER A 24 15.76 -20.38 6.79
CA SER A 24 14.61 -19.75 6.17
C SER A 24 15.12 -18.95 4.97
N CYS A 25 14.99 -19.52 3.78
CA CYS A 25 15.34 -18.89 2.51
C CYS A 25 14.34 -17.75 2.29
N VAL A 26 14.55 -16.62 2.96
CA VAL A 26 13.96 -15.35 2.51
C VAL A 26 14.56 -15.15 1.13
N PRO A 27 13.76 -15.29 0.05
CA PRO A 27 14.29 -15.16 -1.29
C PRO A 27 14.90 -13.76 -1.41
N ARG A 28 16.02 -13.64 -2.11
CA ARG A 28 16.52 -12.29 -2.43
C ARG A 28 15.39 -11.53 -3.12
N PRO A 29 15.22 -10.22 -2.90
CA PRO A 29 14.06 -9.47 -3.40
C PRO A 29 13.74 -9.77 -4.88
N CYS A 30 14.77 -9.82 -5.73
CA CYS A 30 14.68 -10.18 -7.16
C CYS A 30 14.03 -11.55 -7.46
N GLU A 31 14.23 -12.55 -6.60
CA GLU A 31 13.75 -13.91 -6.79
C GLU A 31 12.26 -14.05 -6.44
N ALA A 32 11.76 -13.20 -5.53
CA ALA A 32 10.34 -13.11 -5.22
C ALA A 32 9.54 -12.39 -6.33
N TYR A 33 10.15 -11.41 -7.02
CA TYR A 33 9.47 -10.64 -8.08
C TYR A 33 9.00 -11.50 -9.26
N PHE A 34 9.76 -12.54 -9.64
CA PHE A 34 9.42 -13.40 -10.79
C PHE A 34 8.77 -14.73 -10.39
N ARG A 35 8.39 -14.91 -9.12
CA ARG A 35 7.76 -16.14 -8.64
C ARG A 35 6.47 -16.48 -9.41
N PHE A 36 5.75 -15.47 -9.91
CA PHE A 36 4.56 -15.65 -10.75
C PHE A 36 4.82 -16.37 -12.08
N VAL A 37 6.06 -16.34 -12.59
CA VAL A 37 6.44 -17.04 -13.83
C VAL A 37 6.54 -18.55 -13.61
N THR A 38 6.93 -18.96 -12.40
CA THR A 38 7.22 -20.37 -12.09
C THR A 38 6.16 -21.03 -11.21
N THR A 39 5.24 -20.25 -10.61
CA THR A 39 4.17 -20.74 -9.73
C THR A 39 2.81 -20.53 -10.40
N PRO A 40 2.16 -21.59 -10.91
CA PRO A 40 0.83 -21.51 -11.49
C PRO A 40 -0.19 -20.95 -10.48
N GLY A 41 -0.96 -19.93 -10.87
CA GLY A 41 -1.97 -19.29 -10.03
C GLY A 41 -1.43 -18.20 -9.08
N ALA A 42 -0.12 -17.94 -9.06
CA ALA A 42 0.41 -16.75 -8.41
C ALA A 42 0.18 -15.54 -9.32
N GLU A 43 -0.71 -14.65 -8.93
CA GLU A 43 -0.84 -13.34 -9.58
C GLU A 43 0.50 -12.57 -9.47
N PRO A 44 0.87 -11.76 -10.48
CA PRO A 44 1.96 -10.82 -10.34
C PRO A 44 1.58 -9.81 -9.26
N THR A 45 1.95 -10.10 -8.02
CA THR A 45 1.61 -9.34 -6.80
C THR A 45 2.01 -7.87 -6.87
N ASN A 46 2.94 -7.53 -7.75
CA ASN A 46 3.36 -6.16 -8.04
C ASN A 46 2.33 -5.36 -8.88
N ASN A 47 1.49 -6.00 -9.70
CA ASN A 47 0.58 -5.28 -10.60
C ASN A 47 -0.40 -4.37 -9.83
N LEU A 48 -0.91 -4.82 -8.68
CA LEU A 48 -1.81 -3.99 -7.86
C LEU A 48 -1.07 -2.79 -7.24
N ALA A 49 0.16 -3.00 -6.76
CA ALA A 49 0.99 -1.94 -6.19
C ALA A 49 1.43 -0.93 -7.27
N GLU A 50 1.88 -1.40 -8.43
CA GLU A 50 2.23 -0.57 -9.59
C GLU A 50 1.03 0.19 -10.14
N GLN A 51 -0.13 -0.46 -10.27
CA GLN A 51 -1.36 0.21 -10.69
C GLN A 51 -1.78 1.30 -9.69
N ALA A 52 -1.66 1.03 -8.40
CA ALA A 52 -1.92 2.01 -7.36
C ALA A 52 -0.95 3.20 -7.43
N LEU A 53 0.30 3.02 -7.86
CA LEU A 53 1.29 4.10 -7.95
C LEU A 53 1.32 4.81 -9.30
N ARG A 54 0.77 4.22 -10.36
CA ARG A 54 0.86 4.73 -11.74
C ARG A 54 0.41 6.19 -11.86
N PHE A 55 -0.64 6.56 -11.15
CA PHE A 55 -1.13 7.93 -11.19
C PHE A 55 -0.17 8.94 -10.55
N VAL A 56 0.53 8.54 -9.47
CA VAL A 56 1.52 9.39 -8.80
C VAL A 56 2.72 9.62 -9.72
N VAL A 57 3.14 8.59 -10.44
CA VAL A 57 4.24 8.68 -11.40
C VAL A 57 3.89 9.61 -12.56
N ILE A 58 2.70 9.47 -13.14
CA ILE A 58 2.21 10.35 -14.22
C ILE A 58 2.10 11.79 -13.71
N ASP A 59 1.48 11.99 -12.55
CA ASP A 59 1.30 13.31 -11.95
C ASP A 59 2.64 14.01 -11.70
N ARG A 60 3.62 13.32 -11.10
CA ARG A 60 4.98 13.86 -10.91
C ARG A 60 5.68 14.17 -12.22
N ARG A 61 5.48 13.36 -13.27
CA ARG A 61 6.07 13.62 -14.58
C ARG A 61 5.50 14.88 -15.21
N MET A 62 4.18 15.10 -15.08
CA MET A 62 3.50 16.26 -15.65
C MET A 62 3.77 17.54 -14.86
N THR A 63 3.72 17.45 -13.52
CA THR A 63 3.86 18.60 -12.62
C THR A 63 5.32 18.95 -12.31
N GLN A 64 6.26 18.06 -12.63
CA GLN A 64 7.68 18.12 -12.22
C GLN A 64 7.87 18.14 -10.68
N GLY A 65 6.84 17.76 -9.93
CA GLY A 65 6.84 17.75 -8.47
C GLY A 65 6.74 19.13 -7.83
N THR A 66 6.91 19.16 -6.50
CA THR A 66 6.71 20.37 -5.69
C THR A 66 8.02 20.84 -5.05
N ARG A 67 8.25 22.15 -5.09
CA ARG A 67 9.48 22.79 -4.58
C ARG A 67 9.39 23.21 -3.11
N GLY A 68 8.20 23.21 -2.52
CA GLY A 68 7.96 23.64 -1.15
C GLY A 68 7.21 22.60 -0.33
N GLU A 69 7.35 22.69 0.99
CA GLU A 69 6.77 21.76 1.95
C GLU A 69 5.23 21.70 1.85
N ALA A 70 4.57 22.86 1.76
CA ALA A 70 3.12 22.94 1.57
C ALA A 70 2.65 22.18 0.32
N GLY A 71 3.41 22.25 -0.77
CA GLY A 71 3.10 21.50 -1.99
C GLY A 71 3.28 19.99 -1.82
N ARG A 72 4.31 19.56 -1.08
CA ARG A 72 4.54 18.14 -0.78
C ARG A 72 3.40 17.57 0.04
N GLN A 73 3.00 18.26 1.10
CA GLN A 73 1.88 17.87 1.95
C GLN A 73 0.56 17.84 1.19
N TRP A 74 0.33 18.80 0.30
CA TRP A 74 -0.83 18.79 -0.59
C TRP A 74 -0.86 17.56 -1.49
N CYS A 75 0.23 17.29 -2.23
CA CYS A 75 0.32 16.14 -3.11
C CYS A 75 0.16 14.83 -2.35
N GLU A 76 0.82 14.68 -1.21
CA GLU A 76 0.70 13.51 -0.33
C GLU A 76 -0.77 13.25 0.04
N ARG A 77 -1.46 14.25 0.59
CA ARG A 77 -2.87 14.13 1.01
C ARG A 77 -3.79 13.85 -0.17
N PHE A 78 -3.61 14.57 -1.28
CA PHE A 78 -4.44 14.40 -2.47
C PHE A 78 -4.30 12.99 -3.06
N TRP A 79 -3.07 12.48 -3.17
CA TRP A 79 -2.85 11.13 -3.67
C TRP A 79 -3.46 10.07 -2.74
N THR A 80 -3.38 10.25 -1.42
CA THR A 80 -4.07 9.37 -0.47
C THR A 80 -5.58 9.39 -0.67
N VAL A 81 -6.21 10.58 -0.73
CA VAL A 81 -7.66 10.72 -0.95
C VAL A 81 -8.06 10.02 -2.25
N ARG A 82 -7.33 10.25 -3.34
CA ARG A 82 -7.61 9.67 -4.65
C ARG A 82 -7.49 8.15 -4.64
N ALA A 83 -6.42 7.62 -4.05
CA ALA A 83 -6.20 6.18 -3.97
C ALA A 83 -7.31 5.49 -3.15
N THR A 84 -7.66 6.06 -1.99
CA THR A 84 -8.71 5.52 -1.12
C THR A 84 -10.08 5.58 -1.80
N CYS A 85 -10.43 6.70 -2.45
CA CYS A 85 -11.69 6.82 -3.17
C CYS A 85 -11.79 5.81 -4.32
N ALA A 86 -10.70 5.62 -5.08
CA ALA A 86 -10.65 4.63 -6.16
C ALA A 86 -10.84 3.20 -5.64
N GLN A 87 -10.18 2.84 -4.53
CA GLN A 87 -10.32 1.52 -3.89
C GLN A 87 -11.74 1.27 -3.36
N GLN A 88 -12.43 2.32 -2.91
CA GLN A 88 -13.80 2.24 -2.39
C GLN A 88 -14.88 2.40 -3.48
N GLY A 89 -14.51 2.61 -4.75
CA GLY A 89 -15.48 2.91 -5.81
C GLY A 89 -16.22 4.24 -5.63
N ARG A 90 -15.63 5.19 -4.90
CA ARG A 90 -16.21 6.51 -4.60
C ARG A 90 -15.64 7.59 -5.52
N SER A 91 -16.44 8.60 -5.79
CA SER A 91 -15.99 9.80 -6.50
C SER A 91 -15.01 10.60 -5.64
N VAL A 92 -13.81 10.84 -6.18
CA VAL A 92 -12.82 11.71 -5.52
C VAL A 92 -13.31 13.16 -5.46
N PHE A 93 -14.04 13.58 -6.50
CA PHE A 93 -14.57 14.94 -6.59
C PHE A 93 -15.60 15.19 -5.50
N ASP A 94 -16.55 14.27 -5.32
CA ASP A 94 -17.60 14.41 -4.29
C ASP A 94 -17.00 14.42 -2.88
N SER A 95 -15.96 13.62 -2.66
CA SER A 95 -15.24 13.58 -1.39
C SER A 95 -14.53 14.90 -1.09
N LEU A 96 -13.86 15.49 -2.09
CA LEU A 96 -13.22 16.79 -1.95
C LEU A 96 -14.23 17.92 -1.78
N HIS A 97 -15.32 17.90 -2.56
CA HIS A 97 -16.41 18.85 -2.45
C HIS A 97 -16.99 18.83 -1.03
N ALA A 98 -17.36 17.66 -0.51
CA ALA A 98 -17.87 17.52 0.85
C ALA A 98 -16.88 18.01 1.92
N ALA A 99 -15.58 17.74 1.75
CA ALA A 99 -14.55 18.21 2.68
C ALA A 99 -14.40 19.73 2.68
N VAL A 100 -14.40 20.36 1.49
CA VAL A 100 -14.32 21.81 1.35
C VAL A 100 -15.57 22.49 1.89
N THR A 101 -16.76 21.96 1.58
CA THR A 101 -18.03 22.46 2.13
C THR A 101 -18.05 22.37 3.66
N ALA A 102 -17.65 21.24 4.23
CA ALA A 102 -17.58 21.06 5.68
C ALA A 102 -16.61 22.05 6.34
N HIS A 103 -15.43 22.26 5.72
CA HIS A 103 -14.45 23.22 6.21
C HIS A 103 -15.01 24.64 6.29
N PHE A 104 -15.67 25.12 5.24
CA PHE A 104 -16.30 26.44 5.24
C PHE A 104 -17.50 26.55 6.19
N ALA A 105 -18.19 25.45 6.45
CA ALA A 105 -19.29 25.38 7.41
C ALA A 105 -18.83 25.19 8.87
N GLY A 106 -17.53 25.11 9.14
CA GLY A 106 -16.98 24.83 10.48
C GLY A 106 -17.32 23.43 11.01
N GLN A 107 -17.63 22.49 10.11
CA GLN A 107 -18.00 21.11 10.42
C GLN A 107 -16.80 20.17 10.29
N PRO A 108 -16.82 18.98 10.95
CA PRO A 108 -15.77 17.99 10.78
C PRO A 108 -15.70 17.50 9.33
N ALA A 109 -14.48 17.28 8.84
CA ALA A 109 -14.26 16.74 7.51
C ALA A 109 -14.81 15.31 7.40
N PRO A 110 -15.37 14.92 6.24
CA PRO A 110 -15.89 13.57 6.02
C PRO A 110 -14.76 12.52 6.10
N SER A 111 -15.06 11.38 6.73
CA SER A 111 -14.09 10.29 6.88
C SER A 111 -13.81 9.59 5.54
N LEU A 112 -12.55 9.26 5.32
CA LEU A 112 -12.10 8.39 4.23
C LEU A 112 -12.09 6.91 4.64
N LEU A 113 -12.31 6.59 5.91
CA LEU A 113 -12.40 5.21 6.37
C LEU A 113 -13.81 4.65 6.07
N PRO A 114 -13.93 3.39 5.64
CA PRO A 114 -15.22 2.73 5.53
C PRO A 114 -15.88 2.64 6.92
N ALA A 115 -17.22 2.61 6.92
CA ALA A 115 -18.03 2.48 8.12
C ALA A 115 -17.95 1.07 8.72
#